data_AF-A0A535KY79-F1
#
_entry.id   AF-A0A535KY79-F1
#
_cell.length_a   1.000
_cell.length_b   1.000
_cell.length_c   1.000
_cell.angle_alpha   90.00
_cell.angle_beta   90.00
_cell.angle_gamma   90.00
#
_symmetry.space_group_name_H-M   'P 1'
#
loop_
_entity.id
_entity.type
_entity.pdbx_description
1 polymer ?
#
loop_
_entity_poly.entity_id
_entity_poly.type
_entity_poly.pdbx_seq_one_letter_code
_entity_poly.pdbx_strand_id
1 'polypeptide(L)'
;MGSSVVELARELIRLDTTNPPGQEHIAAGVIERVLGEAGIKSTRYESTPGRTNLVARVKGKGEAPPLLLQGHIDVVTTVGQAWTHPPFAAEIAGGYLWGRGALDMKGGVAMMVDAAIRAARDGSPGDLVLALLADEEAGGVFGASWLVDKHPELFTGVKHAIGEGGGEAQHLGGRRFYPVMVSEKRGCQMVVRLRGPGGHGSIPMHGGAMARLADVLARLDSSRLPVHITPPVRLELEGMRDALDEPLRSLMEGLLDPVRTDETLPQLGALKGHLDAALHNTVNATMV
;
A
#
# COMPACT_ATOMS: atom_id res chain seq x y z
N MET A 1 -31.60 0.15 6.60
CA MET A 1 -30.90 -0.42 5.43
C MET A 1 -29.56 0.29 5.39
N GLY A 2 -28.46 -0.44 5.63
CA GLY A 2 -27.12 0.18 5.67
C GLY A 2 -26.74 0.73 4.30
N SER A 3 -25.96 1.82 4.29
CA SER A 3 -25.31 2.34 3.09
C SER A 3 -24.60 1.19 2.34
N SER A 4 -24.74 1.13 1.02
CA SER A 4 -23.98 0.15 0.22
C SER A 4 -22.48 0.40 0.37
N VAL A 5 -21.66 -0.65 0.17
CA VAL A 5 -20.18 -0.53 0.19
C VAL A 5 -19.69 0.58 -0.73
N VAL A 6 -20.29 0.71 -1.92
CA VAL A 6 -19.95 1.76 -2.89
C VAL A 6 -20.28 3.14 -2.33
N GLU A 7 -21.43 3.33 -1.70
CA GLU A 7 -21.78 4.64 -1.13
C GLU A 7 -20.91 5.01 0.07
N LEU A 8 -20.50 4.04 0.91
CA LEU A 8 -19.52 4.29 1.96
C LEU A 8 -18.17 4.69 1.36
N ALA A 9 -17.67 3.97 0.35
CA ALA A 9 -16.43 4.32 -0.33
C ALA A 9 -16.49 5.74 -0.93
N ARG A 10 -17.63 6.12 -1.51
CA ARG A 10 -17.84 7.47 -2.05
C ARG A 10 -17.85 8.54 -0.97
N GLU A 11 -18.51 8.27 0.16
CA GLU A 11 -18.50 9.19 1.31
C GLU A 11 -17.06 9.40 1.81
N LEU A 12 -16.27 8.33 1.93
CA LEU A 12 -14.87 8.42 2.36
C LEU A 12 -13.98 9.15 1.34
N ILE A 13 -14.12 8.89 0.04
CA ILE A 13 -13.34 9.54 -1.02
C ILE A 13 -13.60 11.05 -1.06
N ARG A 14 -14.83 11.50 -0.77
CA ARG A 14 -15.15 12.94 -0.75
C ARG A 14 -14.47 13.71 0.37
N LEU A 15 -13.97 13.00 1.39
CA LEU A 15 -13.23 13.60 2.49
C LEU A 15 -11.77 13.72 2.11
N ASP A 16 -11.26 14.94 2.02
CA ASP A 16 -9.84 15.19 1.79
C ASP A 16 -9.06 14.89 3.08
N THR A 17 -8.41 13.73 3.10
CA THR A 17 -7.50 13.27 4.15
C THR A 17 -6.06 13.24 3.65
N THR A 18 -5.70 14.11 2.70
CA THR A 18 -4.34 14.16 2.15
C THR A 18 -3.30 14.34 3.26
N ASN A 19 -2.31 13.46 3.28
CA ASN A 19 -1.21 13.46 4.23
C ASN A 19 0.08 13.93 3.54
N PRO A 20 0.72 15.02 4.02
CA PRO A 20 0.33 15.93 5.10
C PRO A 20 -0.81 16.92 4.70
N PRO A 21 -1.60 17.43 5.68
CA PRO A 21 -1.45 17.24 7.13
C PRO A 21 -2.10 15.96 7.67
N GLY A 22 -2.89 15.25 6.87
CA GLY A 22 -3.78 14.17 7.30
C GLY A 22 -5.20 14.70 7.48
N GLN A 23 -5.79 14.53 8.67
CA GLN A 23 -7.19 14.82 9.06
C GLN A 23 -8.08 13.57 9.07
N GLU A 24 -7.50 12.42 9.37
CA GLU A 24 -8.15 11.12 9.44
C GLU A 24 -9.37 11.11 10.37
N HIS A 25 -9.46 12.03 11.34
CA HIS A 25 -10.62 12.23 12.21
C HIS A 25 -11.96 12.42 11.47
N ILE A 26 -11.97 13.05 10.29
CA ILE A 26 -13.21 13.27 9.51
C ILE A 26 -13.71 11.95 8.92
N ALA A 27 -12.80 11.13 8.39
CA ALA A 27 -13.12 9.82 7.83
C ALA A 27 -13.47 8.83 8.95
N ALA A 28 -12.70 8.83 10.04
CA ALA A 28 -12.98 8.04 11.24
C ALA A 28 -14.39 8.34 11.80
N GLY A 29 -14.84 9.61 11.74
CA GLY A 29 -16.18 9.98 12.20
C GLY A 29 -17.32 9.45 11.35
N VAL A 30 -17.16 9.41 10.02
CA VAL A 30 -18.12 8.75 9.13
C VAL A 30 -18.20 7.25 9.44
N ILE A 31 -17.06 6.61 9.62
CA ILE A 31 -17.00 5.16 9.85
C ILE A 31 -17.56 4.81 11.23
N GLU A 32 -17.23 5.57 12.28
CA GLU A 32 -17.79 5.41 13.62
C GLU A 32 -19.32 5.52 13.61
N ARG A 33 -19.88 6.49 12.86
CA ARG A 33 -21.33 6.62 12.68
C ARG A 33 -21.92 5.35 12.06
N VAL A 34 -21.33 4.86 10.96
CA VAL A 34 -21.81 3.68 10.23
C VAL A 34 -21.71 2.41 11.09
N LEU A 35 -20.62 2.23 11.84
CA LEU A 35 -20.47 1.14 12.81
C LEU A 35 -21.52 1.23 13.93
N GLY A 36 -21.74 2.44 14.47
CA GLY A 36 -22.73 2.70 15.51
C GLY A 36 -24.16 2.41 15.08
N GLU A 37 -24.53 2.75 13.84
CA GLU A 37 -25.83 2.40 13.24
C GLU A 37 -26.04 0.88 13.15
N ALA A 38 -24.95 0.10 13.06
CA ALA A 38 -24.96 -1.35 13.10
C ALA A 38 -24.82 -1.95 14.52
N GLY A 39 -24.81 -1.12 15.56
CA GLY A 39 -24.64 -1.55 16.95
C GLY A 39 -23.21 -1.95 17.32
N ILE A 40 -22.22 -1.62 16.48
CA ILE A 40 -20.81 -1.91 16.73
C ILE A 40 -20.17 -0.71 17.43
N LYS A 41 -19.61 -0.95 18.62
CA LYS A 41 -18.82 0.06 19.33
C LYS A 41 -17.41 0.15 18.73
N SER A 42 -16.99 1.34 18.38
CA SER A 42 -15.62 1.69 18.03
C SER A 42 -15.02 2.69 19.03
N THR A 43 -13.69 2.77 19.07
CA THR A 43 -12.95 3.74 19.88
C THR A 43 -11.94 4.47 18.99
N ARG A 44 -11.87 5.78 19.12
CA ARG A 44 -10.85 6.63 18.49
C ARG A 44 -9.61 6.72 19.38
N TYR A 45 -8.43 6.61 18.76
CA TYR A 45 -7.14 6.77 19.41
C TYR A 45 -6.30 7.77 18.61
N GLU A 46 -5.91 8.86 19.27
CA GLU A 46 -5.16 9.95 18.62
C GLU A 46 -3.76 10.05 19.23
N SER A 47 -2.74 9.90 18.38
CA SER A 47 -1.35 10.18 18.74
C SER A 47 -1.07 11.69 18.77
N THR A 48 -1.76 12.44 17.91
CA THR A 48 -1.75 13.90 17.83
C THR A 48 -3.11 14.38 17.28
N PRO A 49 -3.59 15.60 17.60
CA PRO A 49 -4.93 16.04 17.21
C PRO A 49 -5.20 15.90 15.72
N GLY A 50 -6.30 15.23 15.39
CA GLY A 50 -6.75 15.03 14.00
C GLY A 50 -6.14 13.84 13.27
N ARG A 51 -5.09 13.20 13.83
CA ARG A 51 -4.47 11.96 13.33
C ARG A 51 -5.10 10.75 14.04
N THR A 52 -6.35 10.49 13.69
CA THR A 52 -7.18 9.49 14.39
C THR A 52 -6.98 8.10 13.82
N ASN A 53 -6.68 7.16 14.71
CA ASN A 53 -6.88 5.74 14.47
C ASN A 53 -8.25 5.32 15.03
N LEU A 54 -8.99 4.47 14.33
CA LEU A 54 -10.29 3.95 14.78
C LEU A 54 -10.20 2.43 14.93
N VAL A 55 -10.50 1.92 16.11
CA VAL A 55 -10.48 0.47 16.37
C VAL A 55 -11.85 0.00 16.84
N ALA A 56 -12.34 -1.09 16.25
CA ALA A 56 -13.55 -1.79 16.67
C ALA A 56 -13.26 -3.28 16.81
N ARG A 57 -13.93 -3.93 17.79
CA ARG A 57 -13.86 -5.37 17.98
C ARG A 57 -15.26 -5.95 17.96
N VAL A 58 -15.53 -6.78 16.96
CA VAL A 58 -16.77 -7.55 16.83
C VAL A 58 -16.53 -8.93 17.43
N LYS A 59 -17.34 -9.28 18.43
CA LYS A 59 -17.19 -10.56 19.14
C LYS A 59 -17.63 -11.73 18.26
N GLY A 60 -16.77 -12.74 18.15
CA GLY A 60 -17.08 -14.00 17.48
C GLY A 60 -17.59 -15.09 18.44
N LYS A 61 -17.68 -16.31 17.94
CA LYS A 61 -18.11 -17.50 18.70
C LYS A 61 -17.01 -18.07 19.62
N GLY A 62 -15.75 -17.67 19.41
CA GLY A 62 -14.60 -18.20 20.15
C GLY A 62 -14.10 -19.54 19.63
N GLU A 63 -14.47 -19.92 18.41
CA GLU A 63 -14.07 -21.15 17.71
C GLU A 63 -12.75 -20.98 16.95
N ALA A 64 -12.31 -19.74 16.74
CA ALA A 64 -11.06 -19.40 16.07
C ALA A 64 -10.38 -18.17 16.72
N PRO A 65 -9.06 -17.98 16.52
CA PRO A 65 -8.38 -16.76 16.94
C PRO A 65 -8.97 -15.50 16.27
N PRO A 66 -8.87 -14.32 16.91
CA PRO A 66 -9.22 -13.05 16.28
C PRO A 66 -8.51 -12.82 14.93
N LEU A 67 -9.26 -12.30 13.95
CA LEU A 67 -8.75 -11.83 12.67
C LEU A 67 -8.67 -10.30 12.69
N LEU A 68 -7.51 -9.75 12.32
CA LEU A 68 -7.35 -8.30 12.12
C LEU A 68 -7.66 -7.94 10.67
N LEU A 69 -8.59 -7.00 10.47
CA LEU A 69 -8.72 -6.24 9.24
C LEU A 69 -8.10 -4.86 9.50
N GLN A 70 -7.02 -4.55 8.78
CA GLN A 70 -6.36 -3.25 8.90
C GLN A 70 -6.37 -2.49 7.58
N GLY A 71 -6.51 -1.16 7.66
CA GLY A 71 -6.34 -0.29 6.51
C GLY A 71 -6.11 1.14 6.93
N HIS A 72 -5.52 1.96 6.08
CA HIS A 72 -5.35 3.38 6.35
C HIS A 72 -6.46 4.22 5.73
N ILE A 73 -6.63 5.43 6.27
CA ILE A 73 -7.70 6.36 5.84
C ILE A 73 -7.15 7.74 5.44
N ASP A 74 -5.83 7.92 5.45
CA ASP A 74 -5.16 8.99 4.73
C ASP A 74 -4.98 8.66 3.25
N VAL A 75 -4.50 9.64 2.48
CA VAL A 75 -4.21 9.49 1.05
C VAL A 75 -3.05 10.40 0.66
N VAL A 76 -2.29 10.05 -0.39
CA VAL A 76 -1.30 10.98 -0.96
C VAL A 76 -1.90 12.26 -1.56
N THR A 77 -1.02 13.25 -1.80
CA THR A 77 -1.34 14.50 -2.50
C THR A 77 -1.88 14.30 -3.91
N THR A 78 -2.70 15.27 -4.35
CA THR A 78 -3.22 15.40 -5.71
C THR A 78 -2.62 16.60 -6.45
N VAL A 79 -1.79 17.40 -5.76
CA VAL A 79 -1.19 18.62 -6.31
C VAL A 79 -0.26 18.26 -7.47
N GLY A 80 -0.39 18.99 -8.58
CA GLY A 80 0.43 18.80 -9.78
C GLY A 80 0.05 17.58 -10.64
N GLN A 81 -1.03 16.88 -10.33
CA GLN A 81 -1.52 15.74 -11.10
C GLN A 81 -2.65 16.16 -12.05
N ALA A 82 -2.70 15.55 -13.24
CA ALA A 82 -3.82 15.71 -14.17
C ALA A 82 -4.91 14.69 -13.87
N TRP A 83 -6.15 15.17 -13.66
CA TRP A 83 -7.29 14.33 -13.29
C TRP A 83 -8.43 14.49 -14.30
N THR A 84 -8.88 13.39 -14.89
CA THR A 84 -10.09 13.37 -15.76
C THR A 84 -11.35 13.62 -14.95
N HIS A 85 -11.41 13.07 -13.74
CA HIS A 85 -12.48 13.26 -12.76
C HIS A 85 -11.88 13.89 -11.51
N PRO A 86 -12.49 14.93 -10.91
CA PRO A 86 -11.92 15.58 -9.73
C PRO A 86 -11.64 14.55 -8.62
N PRO A 87 -10.45 14.58 -7.99
CA PRO A 87 -9.96 13.49 -7.15
C PRO A 87 -10.88 13.15 -5.97
N PHE A 88 -11.61 14.14 -5.45
CA PHE A 88 -12.51 13.97 -4.31
C PHE A 88 -14.00 14.07 -4.69
N ALA A 89 -14.34 13.95 -5.99
CA ALA A 89 -15.75 13.94 -6.41
C ALA A 89 -16.46 12.60 -6.13
N ALA A 90 -15.71 11.51 -6.06
CA ALA A 90 -16.22 10.14 -5.96
C ALA A 90 -17.24 9.82 -7.07
N GLU A 91 -16.84 10.08 -8.31
CA GLU A 91 -17.68 9.93 -9.49
C GLU A 91 -17.74 8.46 -9.92
N ILE A 92 -18.93 7.99 -10.33
CA ILE A 92 -19.06 6.69 -10.98
C ILE A 92 -19.14 6.94 -12.48
N ALA A 93 -18.12 6.51 -13.21
CA ALA A 93 -18.04 6.69 -14.66
C ALA A 93 -17.45 5.44 -15.33
N GLY A 94 -18.07 4.98 -16.41
CA GLY A 94 -17.62 3.80 -17.15
C GLY A 94 -17.70 2.48 -16.36
N GLY A 95 -18.52 2.42 -15.31
CA GLY A 95 -18.59 1.25 -14.41
C GLY A 95 -17.53 1.24 -13.30
N TYR A 96 -16.74 2.30 -13.17
CA TYR A 96 -15.70 2.43 -12.15
C TYR A 96 -15.99 3.60 -11.20
N LEU A 97 -15.54 3.46 -9.96
CA LEU A 97 -15.51 4.55 -8.97
C LEU A 97 -14.18 5.30 -9.08
N TRP A 98 -14.25 6.58 -9.41
CA TRP A 98 -13.11 7.47 -9.59
C TRP A 98 -12.88 8.34 -8.36
N GLY A 99 -11.64 8.34 -7.87
CA GLY A 99 -11.17 9.29 -6.88
C GLY A 99 -9.87 8.86 -6.18
N ARG A 100 -9.19 9.83 -5.57
CA ARG A 100 -8.06 9.60 -4.67
C ARG A 100 -8.57 8.83 -3.44
N GLY A 101 -7.97 7.68 -3.15
CA GLY A 101 -8.50 6.75 -2.15
C GLY A 101 -9.27 5.55 -2.71
N ALA A 102 -9.66 5.56 -4.00
CA ALA A 102 -10.55 4.53 -4.53
C ALA A 102 -9.92 3.13 -4.50
N LEU A 103 -8.67 3.01 -4.95
CA LEU A 103 -7.88 1.79 -4.85
C LEU A 103 -7.08 1.73 -3.54
N ASP A 104 -6.42 2.85 -3.21
CA ASP A 104 -5.50 2.96 -2.08
C ASP A 104 -5.94 4.07 -1.10
N MET A 105 -6.60 3.73 0.01
CA MET A 105 -7.27 2.43 0.20
C MET A 105 -8.70 2.50 0.75
N LYS A 106 -9.35 3.67 0.64
CA LYS A 106 -10.72 3.92 1.13
C LYS A 106 -11.77 2.96 0.55
N GLY A 107 -11.60 2.47 -0.67
CA GLY A 107 -12.44 1.42 -1.23
C GLY A 107 -12.33 0.10 -0.46
N GLY A 108 -11.10 -0.33 -0.16
CA GLY A 108 -10.82 -1.50 0.68
C GLY A 108 -11.33 -1.32 2.11
N VAL A 109 -11.16 -0.13 2.70
CA VAL A 109 -11.71 0.22 4.01
C VAL A 109 -13.23 0.08 4.04
N ALA A 110 -13.94 0.56 3.02
CA ALA A 110 -15.40 0.40 2.95
C ALA A 110 -15.82 -1.08 2.92
N MET A 111 -15.06 -1.95 2.22
CA MET A 111 -15.28 -3.40 2.22
C MET A 111 -15.02 -4.02 3.61
N MET A 112 -13.97 -3.60 4.30
CA MET A 112 -13.64 -4.09 5.64
C MET A 112 -14.70 -3.68 6.68
N VAL A 113 -15.24 -2.46 6.58
CA VAL A 113 -16.35 -2.00 7.44
C VAL A 113 -17.60 -2.84 7.21
N ASP A 114 -17.97 -3.09 5.95
CA ASP A 114 -19.12 -3.97 5.63
C ASP A 114 -18.89 -5.41 6.12
N ALA A 115 -17.66 -5.93 6.03
CA ALA A 115 -17.30 -7.23 6.59
C ALA A 115 -17.49 -7.29 8.12
N ALA A 116 -17.11 -6.22 8.84
CA ALA A 116 -17.34 -6.11 10.28
C ALA A 116 -18.85 -6.08 10.63
N ILE A 117 -19.64 -5.33 9.85
CA ILE A 117 -21.11 -5.28 10.00
C ILE A 117 -21.75 -6.66 9.76
N ARG A 118 -21.32 -7.37 8.72
CA ARG A 118 -21.79 -8.74 8.45
C ARG A 118 -21.37 -9.70 9.55
N ALA A 119 -20.15 -9.62 10.05
CA ALA A 119 -19.69 -10.45 11.16
C ALA A 119 -20.52 -10.21 12.43
N ALA A 120 -20.92 -8.97 12.71
CA ALA A 120 -21.78 -8.64 13.85
C ALA A 120 -23.21 -9.19 13.68
N ARG A 121 -23.73 -9.17 12.45
CA ARG A 121 -25.09 -9.64 12.12
C ARG A 121 -25.18 -11.16 12.05
N ASP A 122 -24.26 -11.80 11.34
CA ASP A 122 -24.31 -13.21 10.97
C ASP A 122 -23.47 -14.10 11.90
N GLY A 123 -22.57 -13.49 12.67
CA GLY A 123 -21.58 -14.15 13.50
C GLY A 123 -20.33 -14.60 12.73
N SER A 124 -19.22 -14.74 13.44
CA SER A 124 -17.93 -15.21 12.93
C SER A 124 -17.31 -16.25 13.89
N PRO A 125 -16.46 -17.19 13.41
CA PRO A 125 -15.82 -18.18 14.29
C PRO A 125 -14.94 -17.53 15.38
N GLY A 126 -14.12 -16.55 15.01
CA GLY A 126 -13.32 -15.72 15.92
C GLY A 126 -13.76 -14.27 15.92
N ASP A 127 -13.24 -13.48 16.85
CA ASP A 127 -13.44 -12.02 16.84
C ASP A 127 -12.92 -11.41 15.53
N LEU A 128 -13.58 -10.35 15.07
CA LEU A 128 -13.06 -9.49 14.02
C LEU A 128 -12.61 -8.18 14.65
N VAL A 129 -11.32 -7.88 14.53
CA VAL A 129 -10.72 -6.61 14.95
C VAL A 129 -10.56 -5.75 13.71
N LEU A 130 -11.26 -4.63 13.64
CA LEU A 130 -11.10 -3.64 12.59
C LEU A 130 -10.19 -2.53 13.12
N ALA A 131 -9.05 -2.29 12.50
CA ALA A 131 -8.13 -1.19 12.84
C ALA A 131 -7.94 -0.29 11.62
N LEU A 132 -8.47 0.93 11.69
CA LEU A 132 -8.32 1.94 10.67
C LEU A 132 -7.28 2.95 11.12
N LEU A 133 -6.23 3.10 10.33
CA LEU A 133 -4.97 3.67 10.75
C LEU A 133 -4.75 5.04 10.11
N ALA A 134 -4.09 5.91 10.86
CA ALA A 134 -3.58 7.16 10.35
C ALA A 134 -2.16 6.99 9.79
N ASP A 135 -1.75 7.93 8.95
CA ASP A 135 -0.35 8.20 8.63
C ASP A 135 0.41 7.16 7.81
N GLU A 136 -0.26 6.21 7.19
CA GLU A 136 0.43 5.15 6.43
C GLU A 136 1.29 5.76 5.32
N GLU A 137 0.71 6.71 4.58
CA GLU A 137 1.32 7.36 3.40
C GLU A 137 2.52 8.25 3.76
N ALA A 138 2.74 8.51 5.06
CA ALA A 138 3.92 9.22 5.58
C ALA A 138 4.72 8.41 6.61
N GLY A 139 4.59 7.07 6.59
CA GLY A 139 5.47 6.14 7.30
C GLY A 139 4.88 5.49 8.56
N GLY A 140 3.60 5.72 8.87
CA GLY A 140 2.82 5.02 9.88
C GLY A 140 3.23 5.30 11.32
N VAL A 141 3.97 6.38 11.58
CA VAL A 141 4.49 6.74 12.90
C VAL A 141 3.34 7.12 13.83
N PHE A 142 2.40 7.93 13.34
CA PHE A 142 1.24 8.37 14.12
C PHE A 142 0.09 7.35 14.16
N GLY A 143 0.16 6.31 13.34
CA GLY A 143 -0.83 5.24 13.27
C GLY A 143 -0.35 3.91 13.83
N ALA A 144 -0.03 2.98 12.93
CA ALA A 144 0.32 1.60 13.27
C ALA A 144 1.41 1.49 14.33
N SER A 145 2.52 2.22 14.17
CA SER A 145 3.65 2.16 15.10
C SER A 145 3.22 2.61 16.49
N TRP A 146 2.53 3.75 16.58
CA TRP A 146 2.09 4.30 17.86
C TRP A 146 1.03 3.41 18.54
N LEU A 147 0.09 2.81 17.79
CA LEU A 147 -0.90 1.90 18.35
C LEU A 147 -0.25 0.63 18.93
N VAL A 148 0.71 0.03 18.23
CA VAL A 148 1.40 -1.16 18.74
C VAL A 148 2.22 -0.83 19.99
N ASP A 149 2.84 0.35 20.04
CA ASP A 149 3.66 0.77 21.18
C ASP A 149 2.83 1.18 22.41
N LYS A 150 1.69 1.85 22.21
CA LYS A 150 0.89 2.44 23.30
C LYS A 150 -0.35 1.65 23.66
N HIS A 151 -0.87 0.87 22.71
CA HIS A 151 -2.11 0.11 22.84
C HIS A 151 -1.97 -1.35 22.36
N PRO A 152 -0.90 -2.09 22.71
CA PRO A 152 -0.72 -3.47 22.26
C PRO A 152 -1.86 -4.40 22.70
N GLU A 153 -2.56 -4.06 23.78
CA GLU A 153 -3.71 -4.81 24.29
C GLU A 153 -4.82 -4.98 23.24
N LEU A 154 -4.98 -4.02 22.32
CA LEU A 154 -6.00 -4.06 21.27
C LEU A 154 -5.85 -5.26 20.34
N PHE A 155 -4.63 -5.75 20.17
CA PHE A 155 -4.27 -6.83 19.25
C PHE A 155 -4.06 -8.17 19.96
N THR A 156 -4.40 -8.25 21.24
CA THR A 156 -4.26 -9.49 22.01
C THR A 156 -5.00 -10.66 21.33
N GLY A 157 -4.28 -11.76 21.11
CA GLY A 157 -4.79 -12.99 20.52
C GLY A 157 -4.88 -13.00 18.98
N VAL A 158 -4.67 -11.86 18.31
CA VAL A 158 -4.64 -11.79 16.85
C VAL A 158 -3.46 -12.63 16.33
N LYS A 159 -3.74 -13.56 15.42
CA LYS A 159 -2.71 -14.40 14.76
C LYS A 159 -2.56 -14.12 13.27
N HIS A 160 -3.60 -13.57 12.67
CA HIS A 160 -3.67 -13.32 11.23
C HIS A 160 -4.25 -11.92 11.00
N ALA A 161 -3.75 -11.27 9.97
CA ALA A 161 -4.21 -9.96 9.54
C ALA A 161 -4.43 -9.96 8.02
N ILE A 162 -5.45 -9.22 7.59
CA ILE A 162 -5.67 -8.84 6.19
C ILE A 162 -5.55 -7.32 6.16
N GLY A 163 -4.61 -6.84 5.36
CA GLY A 163 -4.29 -5.42 5.24
C GLY A 163 -4.54 -4.89 3.85
N GLU A 164 -3.90 -3.75 3.56
CA GLU A 164 -3.70 -3.29 2.20
C GLU A 164 -2.79 -4.25 1.41
N GLY A 165 -2.95 -4.22 0.10
CA GLY A 165 -1.98 -4.79 -0.83
C GLY A 165 -2.37 -6.13 -1.45
N GLY A 166 -1.42 -6.69 -2.19
CA GLY A 166 -1.67 -7.69 -3.24
C GLY A 166 -1.75 -7.10 -4.64
N GLY A 167 -1.69 -5.76 -4.77
CA GLY A 167 -1.69 -5.09 -6.07
C GLY A 167 -2.98 -5.30 -6.87
N GLU A 168 -2.92 -5.01 -8.16
CA GLU A 168 -4.02 -5.24 -9.08
C GLU A 168 -4.00 -6.66 -9.65
N ALA A 169 -5.13 -7.08 -10.23
CA ALA A 169 -5.17 -8.36 -10.93
C ALA A 169 -4.22 -8.34 -12.14
N GLN A 170 -3.23 -9.23 -12.12
CA GLN A 170 -2.26 -9.36 -13.18
C GLN A 170 -2.83 -10.25 -14.31
N HIS A 171 -2.50 -9.93 -15.56
CA HIS A 171 -2.97 -10.67 -16.72
C HIS A 171 -1.77 -11.12 -17.57
N LEU A 172 -1.64 -12.43 -17.78
CA LEU A 172 -0.54 -13.01 -18.57
C LEU A 172 -1.00 -14.31 -19.25
N GLY A 173 -0.70 -14.47 -20.53
CA GLY A 173 -1.02 -15.71 -21.27
C GLY A 173 -2.52 -16.05 -21.30
N GLY A 174 -3.40 -15.05 -21.30
CA GLY A 174 -4.85 -15.26 -21.22
C GLY A 174 -5.35 -15.73 -19.84
N ARG A 175 -4.47 -15.81 -18.84
CA ARG A 175 -4.80 -16.10 -17.44
C ARG A 175 -4.87 -14.79 -16.65
N ARG A 176 -5.69 -14.81 -15.60
CA ARG A 176 -5.79 -13.74 -14.60
C ARG A 176 -5.27 -14.26 -13.26
N PHE A 177 -4.35 -13.53 -12.66
CA PHE A 177 -3.73 -13.82 -11.38
C PHE A 177 -4.15 -12.78 -10.35
N TYR A 178 -4.40 -13.24 -9.12
CA TYR A 178 -4.71 -12.39 -7.98
C TYR A 178 -3.59 -12.56 -6.97
N PRO A 179 -2.68 -11.59 -6.84
CA PRO A 179 -1.56 -11.74 -5.93
C PRO A 179 -2.04 -11.69 -4.48
N VAL A 180 -1.39 -12.48 -3.62
CA VAL A 180 -1.56 -12.42 -2.17
C VAL A 180 -0.24 -11.97 -1.60
N MET A 181 -0.18 -10.72 -1.16
CA MET A 181 1.05 -10.15 -0.62
C MET A 181 1.25 -10.64 0.82
N VAL A 182 2.41 -11.24 1.07
CA VAL A 182 2.79 -11.79 2.39
C VAL A 182 4.00 -11.07 2.99
N SER A 183 4.59 -10.14 2.25
CA SER A 183 5.75 -9.34 2.65
C SER A 183 5.92 -8.13 1.75
N GLU A 184 6.52 -7.07 2.29
CA GLU A 184 6.92 -5.88 1.54
C GLU A 184 8.41 -5.59 1.71
N LYS A 185 8.97 -4.85 0.76
CA LYS A 185 10.33 -4.32 0.89
C LYS A 185 10.34 -3.17 1.87
N ARG A 186 11.36 -3.12 2.73
CA ARG A 186 11.56 -1.98 3.61
C ARG A 186 12.16 -0.80 2.83
N GLY A 187 11.55 0.37 2.95
CA GLY A 187 12.14 1.63 2.50
C GLY A 187 13.38 2.01 3.32
N CYS A 188 14.43 2.48 2.65
CA CYS A 188 15.61 3.05 3.29
C CYS A 188 15.90 4.43 2.69
N GLN A 189 15.54 5.48 3.42
CA GLN A 189 15.85 6.85 3.02
C GLN A 189 17.28 7.21 3.45
N MET A 190 18.09 7.67 2.50
CA MET A 190 19.48 8.04 2.73
C MET A 190 19.74 9.48 2.28
N VAL A 191 20.45 10.25 3.11
CA VAL A 191 20.90 11.61 2.75
C VAL A 191 22.38 11.57 2.39
N VAL A 192 22.70 11.78 1.11
CA VAL A 192 24.08 11.91 0.64
C VAL A 192 24.48 13.38 0.61
N ARG A 193 25.54 13.75 1.34
CA ARG A 193 26.08 15.12 1.36
C ARG A 193 27.44 15.17 0.68
N LEU A 194 27.52 15.86 -0.47
CA LEU A 194 28.75 16.10 -1.19
C LEU A 194 29.28 17.50 -0.85
N ARG A 195 30.52 17.58 -0.36
CA ARG A 195 31.21 18.86 -0.06
C ARG A 195 32.27 19.13 -1.10
N GLY A 196 32.51 20.40 -1.41
CA GLY A 196 33.55 20.85 -2.32
C GLY A 196 33.80 22.36 -2.17
N PRO A 197 34.91 22.87 -2.73
CA PRO A 197 35.21 24.30 -2.70
C PRO A 197 34.14 25.10 -3.46
N GLY A 198 33.81 26.29 -2.94
CA GLY A 198 33.08 27.32 -3.69
C GLY A 198 34.01 28.03 -4.69
N GLY A 199 33.43 28.66 -5.71
CA GLY A 199 34.20 29.36 -6.75
C GLY A 199 33.39 30.46 -7.43
N HIS A 200 34.10 31.38 -8.10
CA HIS A 200 33.49 32.42 -8.91
C HIS A 200 32.95 31.84 -10.23
N GLY A 201 31.72 32.17 -10.62
CA GLY A 201 31.05 31.54 -11.78
C GLY A 201 31.75 31.72 -13.14
N SER A 202 32.65 32.70 -13.27
CA SER A 202 33.46 32.90 -14.48
C SER A 202 34.80 32.16 -14.48
N ILE A 203 35.17 31.49 -13.40
CA ILE A 203 36.42 30.74 -13.28
C ILE A 203 36.05 29.25 -13.28
N PRO A 204 36.30 28.53 -14.39
CA PRO A 204 35.99 27.11 -14.47
C PRO A 204 36.72 26.31 -13.39
N MET A 205 35.97 25.43 -12.71
CA MET A 205 36.49 24.47 -11.74
C MET A 205 36.04 23.07 -12.12
N HIS A 206 36.99 22.13 -12.18
CA HIS A 206 36.72 20.73 -12.50
C HIS A 206 36.65 19.87 -11.23
N GLY A 207 35.83 18.81 -11.25
CA GLY A 207 35.73 17.87 -10.12
C GLY A 207 35.13 18.46 -8.84
N GLY A 208 34.32 19.52 -8.95
CA GLY A 208 33.59 20.11 -7.83
C GLY A 208 32.44 19.24 -7.30
N ALA A 209 31.72 19.74 -6.30
CA ALA A 209 30.60 19.01 -5.69
C ALA A 209 29.50 18.65 -6.72
N MET A 210 29.19 19.55 -7.64
CA MET A 210 28.19 19.32 -8.69
C MET A 210 28.62 18.23 -9.69
N ALA A 211 29.89 18.19 -10.07
CA ALA A 211 30.41 17.14 -10.96
C ALA A 211 30.34 15.75 -10.29
N ARG A 212 30.66 15.67 -8.99
CA ARG A 212 30.49 14.44 -8.19
C ARG A 212 29.02 14.04 -8.05
N LEU A 213 28.11 15.01 -7.87
CA LEU A 213 26.68 14.73 -7.80
C LEU A 213 26.19 14.13 -9.12
N ALA A 214 26.59 14.72 -10.25
CA ALA A 214 26.26 14.18 -11.56
C ALA A 214 26.78 12.75 -11.76
N ASP A 215 28.02 12.44 -11.34
CA ASP A 215 28.58 11.09 -11.40
C ASP A 215 27.80 10.10 -10.51
N VAL A 216 27.42 10.49 -9.28
CA VAL A 216 26.60 9.63 -8.40
C VAL A 216 25.25 9.34 -9.03
N LEU A 217 24.54 10.37 -9.52
CA LEU A 217 23.23 10.20 -10.13
C LEU A 217 23.30 9.35 -11.40
N ALA A 218 24.29 9.59 -12.27
CA ALA A 218 24.49 8.80 -13.48
C ALA A 218 24.76 7.33 -13.16
N ARG A 219 25.59 7.05 -12.14
CA ARG A 219 25.84 5.67 -11.70
C ARG A 219 24.61 5.01 -11.11
N LEU A 220 23.81 5.72 -10.32
CA LEU A 220 22.57 5.17 -9.75
C LEU A 220 21.56 4.83 -10.85
N ASP A 221 21.45 5.67 -11.87
CA ASP A 221 20.55 5.45 -13.01
C ASP A 221 21.01 4.31 -13.93
N SER A 222 22.32 4.22 -14.20
CA SER A 222 22.86 3.22 -15.12
C SER A 222 23.17 1.87 -14.47
N SER A 223 23.24 1.80 -13.14
CA SER A 223 23.61 0.57 -12.43
C SER A 223 22.37 -0.16 -11.94
N ARG A 224 22.38 -1.48 -12.11
CA ARG A 224 21.37 -2.35 -11.53
C ARG A 224 21.94 -3.04 -10.29
N LEU A 225 21.14 -3.07 -9.22
CA LEU A 225 21.49 -3.85 -8.04
C LEU A 225 21.27 -5.34 -8.31
N PRO A 226 21.87 -6.25 -7.51
CA PRO A 226 21.77 -7.69 -7.76
C PRO A 226 20.34 -8.24 -7.68
N VAL A 227 20.10 -9.30 -8.46
CA VAL A 227 18.90 -10.14 -8.34
C VAL A 227 18.84 -10.79 -6.95
N HIS A 228 17.68 -10.74 -6.32
CA HIS A 228 17.40 -11.35 -5.04
C HIS A 228 16.01 -11.99 -5.02
N ILE A 229 15.97 -13.30 -5.31
CA ILE A 229 14.73 -14.09 -5.35
C ILE A 229 14.38 -14.54 -3.93
N THR A 230 13.52 -13.77 -3.25
CA THR A 230 13.04 -14.11 -1.91
C THR A 230 12.06 -15.30 -1.96
N PRO A 231 11.81 -16.00 -0.82
CA PRO A 231 10.81 -17.08 -0.80
C PRO A 231 9.40 -16.65 -1.26
N PRO A 232 8.87 -15.46 -0.88
CA PRO A 232 7.59 -14.96 -1.41
C PRO A 232 7.58 -14.76 -2.93
N VAL A 233 8.63 -14.17 -3.49
CA VAL A 233 8.74 -13.94 -4.94
C VAL A 233 8.89 -15.26 -5.70
N ARG A 234 9.64 -16.22 -5.14
CA ARG A 234 9.71 -17.58 -5.67
C ARG A 234 8.32 -18.23 -5.73
N LEU A 235 7.53 -18.11 -4.66
CA LEU A 235 6.18 -18.67 -4.60
C LEU A 235 5.26 -18.05 -5.66
N GLU A 236 5.33 -16.73 -5.86
CA GLU A 236 4.59 -16.04 -6.93
C GLU A 236 4.98 -16.59 -8.30
N LEU A 237 6.29 -16.64 -8.61
CA LEU A 237 6.79 -17.10 -9.89
C LEU A 237 6.47 -18.58 -10.17
N GLU A 238 6.60 -19.45 -9.18
CA GLU A 238 6.26 -20.87 -9.29
C GLU A 238 4.75 -21.05 -9.52
N GLY A 239 3.92 -20.30 -8.79
CA GLY A 239 2.46 -20.31 -8.99
C GLY A 239 2.05 -19.83 -10.38
N MET A 240 2.70 -18.79 -10.91
CA MET A 240 2.50 -18.33 -12.29
C MET A 240 2.98 -19.37 -13.29
N ARG A 241 4.20 -19.90 -13.14
CA ARG A 241 4.79 -20.94 -14.01
C ARG A 241 3.85 -22.13 -14.18
N ASP A 242 3.31 -22.64 -13.08
CA ASP A 242 2.49 -23.85 -13.08
C ASP A 242 1.13 -23.66 -13.75
N ALA A 243 0.66 -22.41 -13.86
CA ALA A 243 -0.60 -22.04 -14.50
C ALA A 243 -0.46 -21.61 -15.97
N LEU A 244 0.77 -21.41 -16.46
CA LEU A 244 1.08 -20.91 -17.79
C LEU A 244 1.53 -22.04 -18.72
N ASP A 245 1.29 -21.84 -20.01
CA ASP A 245 1.78 -22.69 -21.09
C ASP A 245 3.07 -22.12 -21.71
N GLU A 246 3.72 -22.90 -22.58
CA GLU A 246 4.87 -22.40 -23.33
C GLU A 246 4.46 -21.28 -24.32
N PRO A 247 5.33 -20.28 -24.55
CA PRO A 247 6.68 -20.11 -24.02
C PRO A 247 6.73 -19.40 -22.64
N LEU A 248 5.60 -18.98 -22.09
CA LEU A 248 5.54 -18.13 -20.89
C LEU A 248 5.98 -18.89 -19.63
N ARG A 249 5.72 -20.20 -19.57
CA ARG A 249 6.26 -21.08 -18.52
C ARG A 249 7.78 -21.01 -18.46
N SER A 250 8.47 -21.18 -19.61
CA SER A 250 9.93 -21.07 -19.70
C SER A 250 10.45 -19.68 -19.30
N LEU A 251 9.67 -18.61 -19.50
CA LEU A 251 10.03 -17.28 -19.00
C LEU A 251 9.97 -17.23 -17.48
N MET A 252 8.93 -17.76 -16.83
CA MET A 252 8.87 -17.81 -15.36
C MET A 252 10.03 -18.63 -14.78
N GLU A 253 10.43 -19.73 -15.44
CA GLU A 253 11.62 -20.50 -15.06
C GLU A 253 12.92 -19.69 -15.22
N GLY A 254 13.04 -18.89 -16.26
CA GLY A 254 14.16 -17.97 -16.45
C GLY A 254 14.27 -16.93 -15.34
N LEU A 255 13.14 -16.47 -14.78
CA LEU A 255 13.13 -15.54 -13.64
C LEU A 255 13.53 -16.20 -12.32
N LEU A 256 13.39 -17.52 -12.20
CA LEU A 256 13.78 -18.30 -11.01
C LEU A 256 15.30 -18.56 -10.94
N ASP A 257 16.04 -18.24 -12.01
CA ASP A 257 17.50 -18.32 -12.11
C ASP A 257 18.11 -16.90 -12.14
N PRO A 258 18.83 -16.49 -11.08
CA PRO A 258 19.46 -15.17 -11.01
C PRO A 258 20.38 -14.80 -12.18
N VAL A 259 20.96 -15.79 -12.87
CA VAL A 259 21.82 -15.55 -14.04
C VAL A 259 20.99 -15.15 -15.26
N ARG A 260 19.75 -15.65 -15.35
CA ARG A 260 18.85 -15.47 -16.49
C ARG A 260 17.76 -14.42 -16.24
N THR A 261 17.54 -13.99 -15.00
CA THR A 261 16.49 -13.03 -14.65
C THR A 261 16.55 -11.76 -15.51
N ASP A 262 17.76 -11.22 -15.71
CA ASP A 262 17.98 -9.93 -16.36
C ASP A 262 17.74 -9.97 -17.87
N GLU A 263 18.10 -11.06 -18.52
CA GLU A 263 17.80 -11.31 -19.94
C GLU A 263 16.33 -11.70 -20.17
N THR A 264 15.65 -12.22 -19.14
CA THR A 264 14.27 -12.71 -19.24
C THR A 264 13.24 -11.61 -19.02
N LEU A 265 13.47 -10.71 -18.06
CA LEU A 265 12.54 -9.63 -17.69
C LEU A 265 12.00 -8.78 -18.86
N PRO A 266 12.82 -8.36 -19.85
CA PRO A 266 12.33 -7.57 -20.98
C PRO A 266 11.23 -8.25 -21.80
N GLN A 267 11.10 -9.57 -21.71
CA GLN A 267 10.15 -10.37 -22.50
C GLN A 267 8.73 -10.39 -21.89
N LEU A 268 8.53 -9.82 -20.70
CA LEU A 268 7.26 -9.89 -19.95
C LEU A 268 6.32 -8.71 -20.20
N GLY A 269 6.69 -7.77 -21.07
CA GLY A 269 5.88 -6.61 -21.42
C GLY A 269 5.44 -5.81 -20.19
N ALA A 270 4.13 -5.67 -19.99
CA ALA A 270 3.56 -4.88 -18.90
C ALA A 270 3.94 -5.36 -17.49
N LEU A 271 4.21 -6.67 -17.29
CA LEU A 271 4.58 -7.21 -15.99
C LEU A 271 6.04 -6.95 -15.60
N LYS A 272 6.87 -6.50 -16.54
CA LYS A 272 8.29 -6.26 -16.31
C LYS A 272 8.51 -5.38 -15.09
N GLY A 273 7.83 -4.23 -15.00
CA GLY A 273 8.09 -3.25 -13.93
C GLY A 273 7.83 -3.81 -12.53
N HIS A 274 6.73 -4.56 -12.37
CA HIS A 274 6.37 -5.17 -11.09
C HIS A 274 7.37 -6.26 -10.69
N LEU A 275 7.65 -7.20 -11.60
CA LEU A 275 8.56 -8.31 -11.33
C LEU A 275 10.02 -7.85 -11.18
N ASP A 276 10.43 -6.82 -11.91
CA ASP A 276 11.75 -6.20 -11.74
C ASP A 276 11.94 -5.68 -10.31
N ALA A 277 10.96 -4.91 -9.81
CA ALA A 277 11.01 -4.37 -8.46
C ALA A 277 10.96 -5.45 -7.35
N ALA A 278 10.28 -6.57 -7.61
CA ALA A 278 10.19 -7.72 -6.72
C ALA A 278 11.48 -8.57 -6.72
N LEU A 279 12.11 -8.73 -7.88
CA LEU A 279 13.29 -9.57 -8.07
C LEU A 279 14.62 -8.88 -7.74
N HIS A 280 14.61 -7.57 -7.45
CA HIS A 280 15.82 -6.80 -7.18
C HIS A 280 15.71 -5.98 -5.91
N ASN A 281 16.86 -5.68 -5.30
CA ASN A 281 16.96 -4.45 -4.52
C ASN A 281 16.81 -3.26 -5.47
N THR A 282 16.11 -2.21 -5.06
CA THR A 282 15.85 -1.05 -5.93
C THR A 282 16.36 0.21 -5.29
N VAL A 283 16.96 1.09 -6.10
CA VAL A 283 17.37 2.43 -5.71
C VAL A 283 16.97 3.38 -6.82
N ASN A 284 16.21 4.41 -6.50
CA ASN A 284 15.75 5.41 -7.46
C ASN A 284 16.06 6.80 -6.91
N ALA A 285 16.72 7.63 -7.71
CA ALA A 285 16.83 9.06 -7.43
C ALA A 285 15.55 9.74 -7.93
N THR A 286 14.62 10.01 -7.01
CA THR A 286 13.35 10.70 -7.34
C THR A 286 13.30 12.08 -6.73
N MET A 287 12.47 12.95 -7.31
CA MET A 287 12.05 14.19 -6.67
C MET A 287 10.83 13.88 -5.80
N VAL A 288 10.86 14.32 -4.55
CA VAL A 288 9.76 14.21 -3.56
C VAL A 288 9.19 15.59 -3.32
#